data_AF-A0A8S3IX48-F1
#
_entry.id   AF-A0A8S3IX48-F1
#
_cell.length_a   1.000
_cell.length_b   1.000
_cell.length_c   1.000
_cell.angle_alpha   90.00
_cell.angle_beta   90.00
_cell.angle_gamma   90.00
#
_symmetry.space_group_name_H-M   'P 1'
#
loop_
_entity.id
_entity.type
_entity.pdbx_description
1 polymer ?
#
loop_
_entity_poly.entity_id
_entity_poly.type
_entity_poly.pdbx_seq_one_letter_code
_entity_poly.pdbx_strand_id
1 'polypeptide(L)'
;MQRLQLSNDGKHVLYQQYTRTPIDTGFNDTQRRLLSFGLVNGSIEHLAKDFIRNIVGHAIDFDGNQLIRGQHTQSLMKINCLVIEKCHERKCITGINDEDNAIIEGILHYPPHNFEAKNLPLFILIHGGPYDASLNAFEANWYNWAPLAASNDWLVLESNDCGSTGYGDQFVDQVRRQPLSRPGRDILAAVDRLVMDEIVVPNRLAVGDYSYGDFMT
;
A
#
# COMPACT_ATOMS: atom_id res chain seq x y z
N MET A 1 -5.45 9.41 13.23
CA MET A 1 -6.67 10.18 13.55
C MET A 1 -7.65 9.95 12.41
N GLN A 2 -8.89 9.49 12.67
CA GLN A 2 -9.88 9.30 11.61
C GLN A 2 -10.24 10.65 11.00
N ARG A 3 -10.17 10.76 9.67
CA ARG A 3 -10.60 11.95 8.95
C ARG A 3 -12.12 11.88 8.81
N LEU A 4 -12.80 12.76 9.53
CA LEU A 4 -14.24 12.98 9.42
C LEU A 4 -14.47 14.18 8.50
N GLN A 5 -15.44 14.08 7.59
CA GLN A 5 -15.82 15.18 6.73
C GLN A 5 -17.34 15.30 6.66
N LEU A 6 -17.86 16.51 6.90
CA LEU A 6 -19.28 16.80 6.72
C LEU A 6 -19.59 16.98 5.23
N SER A 7 -20.73 16.46 4.77
CA SER A 7 -21.24 16.71 3.43
C SER A 7 -21.66 18.18 3.25
N ASN A 8 -21.66 18.66 2.00
CA ASN A 8 -22.01 20.06 1.70
C ASN A 8 -23.46 20.41 2.08
N ASP A 9 -24.36 19.42 2.09
CA ASP A 9 -25.75 19.60 2.52
C ASP A 9 -25.94 19.48 4.05
N GLY A 10 -24.87 19.19 4.80
CA GLY A 10 -24.88 19.06 6.26
C GLY A 10 -25.62 17.84 6.79
N LYS A 11 -26.03 16.89 5.94
CA LYS A 11 -26.85 15.73 6.35
C LYS A 11 -26.03 14.46 6.62
N HIS A 12 -24.79 14.41 6.16
CA HIS A 12 -23.96 13.21 6.22
C HIS A 12 -22.57 13.51 6.78
N VAL A 13 -22.03 12.58 7.56
CA VAL A 13 -20.60 12.56 7.92
C VAL A 13 -19.94 11.40 7.21
N LEU A 14 -18.97 11.73 6.36
CA LEU A 14 -18.10 10.78 5.71
C LEU A 14 -16.94 10.45 6.65
N TYR A 15 -16.61 9.17 6.73
CA TYR A 15 -15.48 8.70 7.51
C TYR A 15 -14.85 7.48 6.87
N GLN A 16 -13.55 7.35 7.08
CA GLN A 16 -12.80 6.21 6.61
C GLN A 16 -12.66 5.17 7.72
N GLN A 17 -13.09 3.95 7.44
CA GLN A 17 -12.92 2.83 8.35
C GLN A 17 -11.50 2.27 8.22
N TYR A 18 -10.87 2.05 9.37
CA TYR A 18 -9.57 1.40 9.50
C TYR A 18 -9.74 0.10 10.27
N THR A 19 -10.30 -0.93 9.60
CA THR A 19 -10.37 -2.26 10.19
C THR A 19 -9.08 -2.99 9.88
N ARG A 20 -8.33 -3.34 10.92
CA ARG A 20 -7.06 -4.06 10.80
C ARG A 20 -7.21 -5.55 11.07
N THR A 21 -8.42 -6.11 11.06
CA THR A 21 -8.61 -7.53 11.37
C THR A 21 -9.86 -8.02 10.65
N PRO A 22 -9.82 -9.20 10.01
CA PRO A 22 -11.02 -9.83 9.48
C PRO A 22 -12.04 -10.00 10.61
N ILE A 23 -13.24 -9.44 10.43
CA ILE A 23 -14.36 -9.58 11.35
C ILE A 23 -15.44 -10.40 10.64
N ASP A 24 -15.88 -11.49 11.27
CA ASP A 24 -16.87 -12.42 10.74
C ASP A 24 -18.29 -11.84 10.86
N THR A 25 -18.50 -10.64 10.30
CA THR A 25 -19.73 -9.87 10.45
C THR A 25 -20.31 -9.38 9.12
N GLY A 26 -19.96 -10.02 7.98
CA GLY A 26 -20.49 -9.67 6.65
C GLY A 26 -20.00 -8.34 6.06
N PHE A 27 -19.36 -7.50 6.88
CA PHE A 27 -18.52 -6.37 6.48
C PHE A 27 -17.05 -6.76 6.69
N ASN A 28 -16.66 -7.81 5.97
CA ASN A 28 -15.32 -8.33 6.00
C ASN A 28 -14.47 -7.41 5.12
N ASP A 29 -13.81 -6.45 5.76
CA ASP A 29 -13.20 -5.35 5.03
C ASP A 29 -11.87 -4.91 5.63
N THR A 30 -10.87 -5.77 5.45
CA THR A 30 -9.46 -5.41 5.62
C THR A 30 -8.98 -4.39 4.60
N GLN A 31 -9.82 -4.00 3.63
CA GLN A 31 -9.55 -2.88 2.76
C GLN A 31 -10.11 -1.61 3.43
N ARG A 32 -9.31 -0.55 3.49
CA ARG A 32 -9.71 0.72 4.08
C ARG A 32 -10.89 1.29 3.28
N ARG A 33 -12.09 1.35 3.89
CA ARG A 33 -13.33 1.79 3.22
C ARG A 33 -13.79 3.17 3.58
N LEU A 34 -14.66 3.71 2.73
CA LEU A 34 -15.30 4.99 2.92
C LEU A 34 -16.78 4.78 3.22
N LEU A 35 -17.22 5.27 4.37
CA LEU A 35 -18.59 5.17 4.83
C LEU A 35 -19.20 6.55 4.98
N SER A 36 -20.52 6.63 4.84
CA SER A 36 -21.34 7.81 5.14
C SER A 36 -22.31 7.47 6.27
N PHE A 37 -22.38 8.35 7.28
CA PHE A 37 -23.36 8.29 8.34
C PHE A 37 -24.38 9.42 8.18
N GLY A 38 -25.65 9.07 7.99
CA GLY A 38 -26.76 10.02 7.90
C GLY A 38 -27.13 10.56 9.28
N LEU A 39 -26.97 11.88 9.47
CA LEU A 39 -27.21 12.55 10.76
C LEU A 39 -28.70 12.65 11.12
N VAL A 40 -29.59 12.49 10.13
CA VAL A 40 -31.05 12.64 10.32
C VAL A 40 -31.72 11.30 10.62
N ASN A 41 -31.35 10.25 9.90
CA ASN A 41 -32.00 8.93 9.94
C ASN A 41 -31.11 7.84 10.59
N GLY A 42 -29.85 8.15 10.90
CA GLY A 42 -28.87 7.19 11.42
C GLY A 42 -28.41 6.14 10.41
N SER A 43 -28.67 6.31 9.11
CA SER A 43 -28.30 5.31 8.10
C SER A 43 -26.78 5.27 7.88
N ILE A 44 -26.22 4.08 7.75
CA ILE A 44 -24.83 3.88 7.32
C ILE A 44 -24.83 3.41 5.86
N GLU A 45 -24.08 4.09 5.01
CA GLU A 45 -23.89 3.72 3.62
C GLU A 45 -22.42 3.47 3.32
N HIS A 46 -22.12 2.36 2.62
CA HIS A 46 -20.80 2.09 2.09
C HIS A 46 -20.63 2.81 0.75
N LEU A 47 -19.71 3.77 0.70
CA LEU A 47 -19.38 4.54 -0.50
C LEU A 47 -18.24 3.86 -1.27
N ALA A 48 -18.20 4.06 -2.58
CA ALA A 48 -17.17 3.48 -3.45
C ALA A 48 -17.00 1.96 -3.29
N LYS A 49 -18.13 1.24 -3.23
CA LYS A 49 -18.17 -0.23 -3.03
C LYS A 49 -17.39 -1.01 -4.09
N ASP A 50 -17.31 -0.46 -5.30
CA ASP A 50 -16.61 -1.06 -6.43
C ASP A 50 -15.11 -0.70 -6.45
N PHE A 51 -14.63 0.11 -5.49
CA PHE A 51 -13.23 0.47 -5.40
C PHE A 51 -12.41 -0.73 -4.91
N ILE A 52 -11.58 -1.24 -5.82
CA ILE A 52 -10.65 -2.34 -5.55
C ILE A 52 -9.38 -1.73 -4.95
N ARG A 53 -8.87 -2.31 -3.84
CA ARG A 53 -7.71 -1.88 -3.02
C ARG A 53 -8.08 -0.90 -1.88
N ASN A 54 -7.09 -0.50 -1.09
CA ASN A 54 -7.30 0.45 0.00
C ASN A 54 -7.67 1.84 -0.52
N ILE A 55 -8.70 2.46 0.05
CA ILE A 55 -8.84 3.92 0.03
C ILE A 55 -7.83 4.47 1.03
N VAL A 56 -7.03 5.45 0.63
CA VAL A 56 -5.98 6.06 1.47
C VAL A 56 -6.28 7.51 1.81
N GLY A 57 -7.26 8.11 1.12
CA GLY A 57 -7.78 9.41 1.46
C GLY A 57 -9.09 9.71 0.73
N HIS A 58 -9.83 10.67 1.26
CA HIS A 58 -11.02 11.21 0.63
C HIS A 58 -11.11 12.71 0.86
N ALA A 59 -11.83 13.39 -0.03
CA ALA A 59 -12.23 14.79 0.10
C ALA A 59 -13.59 14.99 -0.58
N ILE A 60 -14.25 16.09 -0.24
CA ILE A 60 -15.38 16.65 -0.99
C ILE A 60 -14.90 18.00 -1.51
N ASP A 61 -15.06 18.24 -2.81
CA ASP A 61 -14.71 19.53 -3.40
C ASP A 61 -15.81 20.58 -3.17
N PHE A 62 -15.59 21.80 -3.67
CA PHE A 62 -16.53 22.90 -3.51
C PHE A 62 -17.87 22.67 -4.22
N ASP A 63 -17.88 21.84 -5.27
CA ASP A 63 -19.08 21.51 -6.04
C ASP A 63 -19.85 20.33 -5.43
N GLY A 64 -19.30 19.70 -4.37
CA GLY A 64 -19.90 18.55 -3.70
C GLY A 64 -19.48 17.21 -4.30
N ASN A 65 -18.52 17.18 -5.22
CA ASN A 65 -18.02 15.94 -5.77
C ASN A 65 -17.11 15.25 -4.76
N GLN A 66 -17.27 13.93 -4.67
CA GLN A 66 -16.44 13.10 -3.82
C GLN A 66 -15.14 12.72 -4.55
N LEU A 67 -14.02 13.12 -3.96
CA LEU A 67 -12.68 12.77 -4.41
C LEU A 67 -12.15 11.63 -3.55
N ILE A 68 -11.70 10.55 -4.19
CA ILE A 68 -11.16 9.37 -3.52
C ILE A 68 -9.74 9.15 -4.02
N ARG A 69 -8.82 8.92 -3.09
CA ARG A 69 -7.45 8.54 -3.36
C ARG A 69 -7.25 7.10 -2.89
N GLY A 70 -6.75 6.24 -3.77
CA GLY A 70 -6.50 4.82 -3.47
C GLY A 70 -5.03 4.42 -3.43
N GLN A 71 -4.77 3.18 -3.01
CA GLN A 71 -3.45 2.52 -2.97
C GLN A 71 -2.81 2.37 -4.35
N HIS A 72 -3.65 2.22 -5.39
CA HIS A 72 -3.25 2.31 -6.79
C HIS A 72 -3.87 3.58 -7.38
N THR A 73 -3.06 4.61 -7.64
CA THR A 73 -3.52 5.72 -8.47
C THR A 73 -3.43 5.31 -9.94
N GLN A 74 -4.46 4.64 -10.45
CA GLN A 74 -4.91 5.00 -11.79
C GLN A 74 -5.58 6.36 -11.67
N SER A 75 -5.04 7.36 -12.36
CA SER A 75 -5.54 8.72 -12.36
C SER A 75 -6.98 8.75 -12.87
N LEU A 76 -7.94 9.13 -12.03
CA LEU A 76 -9.33 9.33 -12.45
C LEU A 76 -9.67 10.81 -12.75
N MET A 77 -8.72 11.77 -12.67
CA MET A 77 -8.87 13.13 -13.25
C MET A 77 -7.54 13.93 -13.23
N LYS A 78 -7.40 14.83 -14.22
CA LYS A 78 -6.16 15.45 -14.73
C LYS A 78 -5.62 16.64 -13.90
N ILE A 79 -5.44 16.51 -12.58
CA ILE A 79 -4.97 17.63 -11.71
C ILE A 79 -3.74 17.30 -10.82
N ASN A 80 -3.24 16.06 -10.77
CA ASN A 80 -2.08 15.72 -9.93
C ASN A 80 -0.69 15.97 -10.55
N CYS A 81 -0.58 16.78 -11.61
CA CYS A 81 0.64 16.88 -12.43
C CYS A 81 1.75 17.83 -11.93
N LEU A 82 1.51 18.72 -10.96
CA LEU A 82 2.47 19.83 -10.73
C LEU A 82 3.58 19.60 -9.69
N VAL A 83 3.54 18.52 -8.90
CA VAL A 83 4.62 18.20 -7.92
C VAL A 83 5.17 16.77 -8.07
N ILE A 84 4.48 15.89 -8.81
CA ILE A 84 4.81 14.46 -8.90
C ILE A 84 5.66 14.12 -10.14
N GLU A 85 5.60 14.93 -11.21
CA GLU A 85 6.14 14.58 -12.53
C GLU A 85 7.67 14.40 -12.63
N LYS A 86 8.47 14.79 -11.63
CA LYS A 86 9.94 14.69 -11.72
C LYS A 86 10.66 14.01 -10.56
N CYS A 87 9.98 13.60 -9.50
CA CYS A 87 10.66 13.02 -8.34
C CYS A 87 10.30 11.56 -8.04
N HIS A 88 9.25 10.98 -8.65
CA HIS A 88 8.71 9.71 -8.14
C HIS A 88 8.05 8.84 -9.22
N GLU A 89 8.77 8.43 -10.25
CA GLU A 89 8.34 7.25 -11.02
C GLU A 89 8.52 6.00 -10.13
N ARG A 90 7.47 5.67 -9.38
CA ARG A 90 7.37 4.43 -8.60
C ARG A 90 6.77 3.35 -9.47
N LYS A 91 7.50 2.26 -9.66
CA LYS A 91 7.02 1.10 -10.42
C LYS A 91 6.38 0.11 -9.45
N CYS A 92 5.21 -0.41 -9.81
CA CYS A 92 4.65 -1.57 -9.13
C CYS A 92 5.37 -2.81 -9.68
N ILE A 93 5.89 -3.65 -8.80
CA ILE A 93 6.40 -4.97 -9.19
C ILE A 93 5.36 -6.03 -8.87
N THR A 94 5.36 -7.10 -9.67
CA THR A 94 4.62 -8.33 -9.39
C THR A 94 5.57 -9.52 -9.36
N GLY A 95 5.65 -10.19 -8.21
CA GLY A 95 6.21 -11.53 -8.07
C GLY A 95 5.09 -12.58 -8.11
N ILE A 96 5.43 -13.83 -8.40
CA ILE A 96 4.52 -14.96 -8.24
C ILE A 96 5.11 -15.86 -7.17
N ASN A 97 4.33 -16.20 -6.14
CA ASN A 97 4.73 -17.23 -5.21
C ASN A 97 4.46 -18.61 -5.84
N ASP A 98 5.50 -19.41 -6.04
CA ASP A 98 5.40 -20.70 -6.73
C ASP A 98 4.58 -21.76 -5.97
N GLU A 99 4.35 -21.59 -4.67
CA GLU A 99 3.58 -22.56 -3.86
C GLU A 99 2.07 -22.49 -4.11
N ASP A 100 1.54 -21.27 -4.27
CA ASP A 100 0.10 -21.04 -4.40
C ASP A 100 -0.29 -20.10 -5.56
N ASN A 101 0.68 -19.72 -6.39
CA ASN A 101 0.54 -18.77 -7.49
C ASN A 101 0.00 -17.39 -7.06
N ALA A 102 0.19 -17.00 -5.80
CA ALA A 102 -0.19 -15.67 -5.34
C ALA A 102 0.63 -14.60 -6.06
N ILE A 103 -0.06 -13.57 -6.59
CA ILE A 103 0.60 -12.39 -7.14
C ILE A 103 0.98 -11.48 -5.97
N ILE A 104 2.28 -11.26 -5.81
CA ILE A 104 2.85 -10.41 -4.76
C ILE A 104 3.17 -9.06 -5.37
N GLU A 105 2.49 -8.02 -4.89
CA GLU A 105 2.74 -6.66 -5.33
C GLU A 105 3.75 -5.97 -4.41
N GLY A 106 4.41 -4.93 -4.91
CA GLY A 106 5.28 -4.07 -4.11
C GLY A 106 5.58 -2.76 -4.83
N ILE A 107 6.11 -1.80 -4.10
CA ILE A 107 6.48 -0.49 -4.63
C ILE A 107 7.99 -0.43 -4.76
N LEU A 108 8.46 -0.12 -5.96
CA LEU A 108 9.87 0.13 -6.24
C LEU A 108 10.16 1.62 -6.23
N HIS A 109 11.17 1.99 -5.44
CA HIS A 109 11.78 3.33 -5.50
C HIS A 109 13.14 3.20 -6.15
N TYR A 110 13.25 3.75 -7.36
CA TYR A 110 14.51 3.89 -8.06
C TYR A 110 15.27 5.12 -7.55
N PRO A 111 16.60 5.15 -7.75
CA PRO A 111 17.37 6.37 -7.59
C PRO A 111 16.73 7.52 -8.38
N PRO A 112 16.55 8.71 -7.78
CA PRO A 112 15.74 9.78 -8.36
C PRO A 112 16.30 10.35 -9.67
N HIS A 113 17.56 10.02 -9.99
CA HIS A 113 18.24 10.45 -11.21
C HIS A 113 18.32 9.36 -12.29
N ASN A 114 17.86 8.12 -12.03
CA ASN A 114 17.87 7.05 -13.02
C ASN A 114 16.81 5.95 -12.75
N PHE A 115 15.65 6.06 -13.39
CA PHE A 115 14.51 5.12 -13.27
C PHE A 115 14.64 3.82 -14.10
N GLU A 116 15.69 3.72 -14.90
CA GLU A 116 16.03 2.55 -15.72
C GLU A 116 17.36 1.91 -15.29
N ALA A 117 17.88 2.31 -14.13
CA ALA A 117 19.09 1.74 -13.56
C ALA A 117 18.91 0.23 -13.31
N LYS A 118 19.96 -0.52 -13.60
CA LYS A 118 20.07 -1.97 -13.40
C LYS A 118 21.24 -2.28 -12.50
N ASN A 119 21.30 -3.52 -12.01
CA ASN A 119 22.36 -4.01 -11.12
C ASN A 119 22.52 -3.15 -9.85
N LEU A 120 21.41 -2.65 -9.31
CA LEU A 120 21.39 -1.83 -8.10
C LEU A 120 21.53 -2.71 -6.84
N PRO A 121 22.13 -2.20 -5.75
CA PRO A 121 21.93 -2.80 -4.44
C PRO A 121 20.45 -2.65 -4.04
N LEU A 122 19.89 -3.65 -3.37
CA LEU A 122 18.49 -3.65 -2.99
C LEU A 122 18.34 -3.51 -1.48
N PHE A 123 17.50 -2.56 -1.08
CA PHE A 123 17.00 -2.42 0.27
C PHE A 123 15.54 -2.84 0.31
N ILE A 124 15.24 -3.90 1.05
CA ILE A 124 13.88 -4.37 1.28
C ILE A 124 13.39 -3.65 2.53
N LEU A 125 12.43 -2.74 2.35
CA LEU A 125 11.77 -2.05 3.43
C LEU A 125 10.42 -2.72 3.66
N ILE A 126 10.35 -3.62 4.62
CA ILE A 126 9.08 -4.27 4.97
C ILE A 126 8.21 -3.24 5.70
N HIS A 127 6.89 -3.40 5.72
CA HIS A 127 6.00 -2.52 6.47
C HIS A 127 5.58 -3.13 7.80
N GLY A 128 5.36 -2.26 8.77
CA GLY A 128 4.96 -2.63 10.11
C GLY A 128 3.50 -3.10 10.23
N GLY A 129 3.35 -4.37 10.60
CA GLY A 129 2.10 -5.03 10.96
C GLY A 129 1.59 -5.88 9.81
N PRO A 130 1.09 -7.10 10.05
CA PRO A 130 0.48 -7.88 8.96
C PRO A 130 -0.64 -7.05 8.30
N TYR A 131 -1.40 -6.29 9.08
CA TYR A 131 -2.56 -5.54 8.64
C TYR A 131 -2.27 -4.08 8.23
N ASP A 132 -1.18 -3.87 7.49
CA ASP A 132 -0.91 -2.60 6.79
C ASP A 132 -0.58 -2.84 5.31
N ALA A 133 -0.21 -1.81 4.56
CA ALA A 133 0.29 -1.95 3.20
C ALA A 133 1.16 -0.76 2.82
N SER A 134 2.17 -1.03 2.02
CA SER A 134 2.96 -0.06 1.29
C SER A 134 2.09 0.61 0.22
N LEU A 135 2.02 1.95 0.25
CA LEU A 135 1.13 2.75 -0.58
C LEU A 135 1.91 3.61 -1.57
N ASN A 136 1.33 3.87 -2.75
CA ASN A 136 1.88 4.85 -3.69
C ASN A 136 1.65 6.28 -3.14
N ALA A 137 2.42 6.63 -2.11
CA ALA A 137 2.29 7.80 -1.27
C ALA A 137 3.67 8.34 -0.89
N PHE A 138 3.87 9.64 -0.99
CA PHE A 138 5.05 10.25 -0.40
C PHE A 138 4.91 10.28 1.13
N GLU A 139 5.80 9.58 1.80
CA GLU A 139 5.87 9.53 3.26
C GLU A 139 7.29 9.92 3.69
N ALA A 140 7.44 11.11 4.25
CA ALA A 140 8.67 11.56 4.88
C ALA A 140 8.46 11.55 6.39
N ASN A 141 8.53 10.36 6.98
CA ASN A 141 8.40 10.17 8.41
C ASN A 141 9.61 9.41 8.96
N TRP A 142 9.62 9.16 10.27
CA TRP A 142 10.79 8.63 10.97
C TRP A 142 11.09 7.15 10.68
N TYR A 143 10.13 6.38 10.13
CA TYR A 143 10.27 4.95 9.84
C TYR A 143 10.34 4.64 8.34
N ASN A 144 9.78 5.48 7.46
CA ASN A 144 9.86 5.27 6.02
C ASN A 144 11.19 5.81 5.47
N TRP A 145 12.18 4.93 5.36
CA TRP A 145 13.51 5.27 4.84
C TRP A 145 13.62 5.15 3.31
N ALA A 146 12.55 4.78 2.59
CA ALA A 146 12.63 4.50 1.16
C ALA A 146 13.16 5.70 0.34
N PRO A 147 12.68 6.95 0.52
CA PRO A 147 13.22 8.09 -0.22
C PRO A 147 14.70 8.35 0.07
N LEU A 148 15.12 8.15 1.33
CA LEU A 148 16.51 8.35 1.75
C LEU A 148 17.43 7.30 1.15
N ALA A 149 17.07 6.01 1.25
CA ALA A 149 17.86 4.92 0.67
C ALA A 149 17.94 5.05 -0.86
N ALA A 150 16.81 5.34 -1.53
CA ALA A 150 16.78 5.58 -2.97
C ALA A 150 17.68 6.75 -3.40
N SER A 151 17.71 7.84 -2.63
CA SER A 151 18.62 8.96 -2.90
C SER A 151 20.11 8.61 -2.74
N ASN A 152 20.44 7.49 -2.09
CA ASN A 152 21.79 6.97 -1.91
C ASN A 152 22.08 5.76 -2.84
N ASP A 153 21.45 5.70 -4.02
CA ASP A 153 21.68 4.69 -5.06
C ASP A 153 21.25 3.25 -4.73
N TRP A 154 20.34 3.10 -3.76
CA TRP A 154 19.66 1.83 -3.53
C TRP A 154 18.38 1.75 -4.36
N LEU A 155 18.08 0.58 -4.92
CA LEU A 155 16.71 0.25 -5.23
C LEU A 155 16.01 -0.08 -3.91
N VAL A 156 14.83 0.48 -3.65
CA VAL A 156 14.05 0.12 -2.47
C VAL A 156 12.80 -0.64 -2.90
N LEU A 157 12.58 -1.81 -2.31
CA LEU A 157 11.34 -2.58 -2.41
C LEU A 157 10.55 -2.42 -1.12
N GLU A 158 9.41 -1.74 -1.20
CA GLU A 158 8.37 -1.81 -0.17
C GLU A 158 7.38 -2.91 -0.55
N SER A 159 7.50 -4.11 0.05
CA SER A 159 6.68 -5.27 -0.30
C SER A 159 5.24 -5.11 0.18
N ASN A 160 4.29 -5.76 -0.50
CA ASN A 160 2.93 -6.03 -0.02
C ASN A 160 2.70 -7.54 -0.03
N ASP A 161 3.43 -8.24 0.82
CA ASP A 161 3.33 -9.68 1.10
C ASP A 161 2.01 -10.06 1.78
N CYS A 162 1.70 -11.36 1.84
CA CYS A 162 0.47 -11.84 2.47
C CYS A 162 0.31 -11.32 3.91
N GLY A 163 -0.93 -11.03 4.30
CA GLY A 163 -1.20 -10.16 5.44
C GLY A 163 -1.56 -8.74 5.00
N SER A 164 -0.90 -8.21 3.97
CA SER A 164 -1.07 -6.81 3.57
C SER A 164 -2.51 -6.45 3.22
N THR A 165 -2.96 -5.29 3.67
CA THR A 165 -4.31 -4.76 3.40
C THR A 165 -4.49 -4.33 1.94
N GLY A 166 -5.74 -4.26 1.49
CA GLY A 166 -6.05 -3.89 0.10
C GLY A 166 -6.09 -5.07 -0.88
N TYR A 167 -5.77 -6.28 -0.43
CA TYR A 167 -5.79 -7.49 -1.27
C TYR A 167 -6.96 -8.44 -0.96
N GLY A 168 -7.85 -8.03 -0.04
CA GLY A 168 -9.01 -8.80 0.39
C GLY A 168 -8.69 -9.71 1.58
N ASP A 169 -9.72 -10.12 2.31
CA ASP A 169 -9.52 -10.78 3.61
C ASP A 169 -8.83 -12.13 3.49
N GLN A 170 -9.05 -12.87 2.40
CA GLN A 170 -8.37 -14.14 2.17
C GLN A 170 -6.85 -13.98 2.08
N PHE A 171 -6.36 -12.91 1.46
CA PHE A 171 -4.94 -12.61 1.36
C PHE A 171 -4.35 -12.17 2.71
N VAL A 172 -5.12 -11.35 3.43
CA VAL A 172 -4.76 -10.86 4.76
C VAL A 172 -4.72 -11.98 5.80
N ASP A 173 -5.64 -12.94 5.74
CA ASP A 173 -5.75 -14.02 6.73
C ASP A 173 -4.62 -15.05 6.64
N GLN A 174 -3.92 -15.14 5.51
CA GLN A 174 -2.84 -16.11 5.29
C GLN A 174 -1.70 -15.97 6.31
N VAL A 175 -1.49 -14.75 6.83
CA VAL A 175 -0.46 -14.46 7.83
C VAL A 175 -0.77 -15.02 9.21
N ARG A 176 -2.05 -15.29 9.54
CA ARG A 176 -2.48 -15.65 10.92
C ARG A 176 -1.81 -16.92 11.45
N ARG A 177 -1.61 -17.92 10.59
CA ARG A 177 -1.05 -19.22 10.99
C ARG A 177 0.46 -19.32 10.74
N GLN A 178 0.99 -18.46 9.88
CA GLN A 178 2.38 -18.49 9.42
C GLN A 178 2.93 -17.06 9.32
N PRO A 179 3.02 -16.33 10.45
CA PRO A 179 3.34 -14.91 10.43
C PRO A 179 4.71 -14.62 9.82
N LEU A 180 5.68 -15.51 9.99
CA LEU A 180 7.03 -15.31 9.45
C LEU A 180 7.22 -15.98 8.10
N SER A 181 6.92 -17.28 8.02
CA SER A 181 7.32 -18.11 6.89
C SER A 181 6.54 -17.82 5.61
N ARG A 182 5.27 -17.44 5.70
CA ARG A 182 4.46 -17.16 4.52
C ARG A 182 4.82 -15.78 3.93
N PRO A 183 4.82 -14.66 4.69
CA PRO A 183 5.30 -13.37 4.21
C PRO A 183 6.75 -13.38 3.70
N GLY A 184 7.64 -14.07 4.43
CA GLY A 184 9.05 -14.16 4.02
C GLY A 184 9.22 -14.81 2.64
N ARG A 185 8.41 -15.82 2.30
CA ARG A 185 8.43 -16.44 0.96
C ARG A 185 7.92 -15.49 -0.12
N ASP A 186 6.92 -14.67 0.17
CA ASP A 186 6.42 -13.65 -0.77
C ASP A 186 7.48 -12.60 -1.08
N ILE A 187 8.17 -12.13 -0.04
CA ILE A 187 9.29 -11.17 -0.17
C ILE A 187 10.40 -11.78 -1.02
N LEU A 188 10.82 -13.01 -0.71
CA LEU A 188 11.86 -13.70 -1.48
C LEU A 188 11.46 -13.91 -2.94
N ALA A 189 10.21 -14.25 -3.23
CA ALA A 189 9.73 -14.38 -4.62
C ALA A 189 9.81 -13.04 -5.39
N ALA A 190 9.52 -11.92 -4.74
CA ALA A 190 9.69 -10.59 -5.33
C ALA A 190 11.18 -10.25 -5.55
N VAL A 191 12.06 -10.61 -4.62
CA VAL A 191 13.52 -10.43 -4.74
C VAL A 191 14.07 -11.28 -5.88
N ASP A 192 13.69 -12.55 -5.95
CA ASP A 192 14.11 -13.48 -7.01
C ASP A 192 13.70 -12.94 -8.38
N ARG A 193 12.49 -12.39 -8.50
CA ARG A 193 12.05 -11.75 -9.73
C ARG A 193 12.92 -10.55 -10.11
N LEU A 194 13.27 -9.69 -9.16
CA LEU A 194 14.16 -8.53 -9.39
C LEU A 194 15.56 -8.94 -9.83
N VAL A 195 16.09 -10.04 -9.28
CA VAL A 195 17.38 -10.61 -9.66
C VAL A 195 17.30 -11.20 -11.07
N MET A 196 16.26 -11.97 -11.38
CA MET A 196 16.03 -12.55 -12.71
C MET A 196 15.91 -11.48 -13.81
N ASP A 197 15.28 -10.35 -13.50
CA ASP A 197 15.12 -9.22 -14.44
C ASP A 197 16.41 -8.35 -14.57
N GLU A 198 17.49 -8.74 -13.88
CA GLU A 198 18.79 -8.04 -13.82
C GLU A 198 18.69 -6.60 -13.26
N ILE A 199 17.66 -6.32 -12.47
CA ILE A 199 17.47 -5.01 -11.85
C ILE A 199 18.37 -4.89 -10.61
N VAL A 200 18.58 -5.99 -9.90
CA VAL A 200 19.27 -6.05 -8.60
C VAL A 200 20.47 -6.98 -8.63
N VAL A 201 21.54 -6.62 -7.91
CA VAL A 201 22.68 -7.52 -7.66
C VAL A 201 22.44 -8.42 -6.44
N PRO A 202 22.52 -9.75 -6.56
CA PRO A 202 22.11 -10.69 -5.50
C PRO A 202 23.01 -10.66 -4.25
N ASN A 203 24.21 -10.11 -4.33
CA ASN A 203 25.17 -10.04 -3.22
C ASN A 203 25.17 -8.69 -2.48
N ARG A 204 24.27 -7.76 -2.81
CA ARG A 204 24.11 -6.47 -2.12
C ARG A 204 22.66 -6.24 -1.75
N LEU A 205 22.18 -7.08 -0.84
CA LEU A 205 20.84 -7.02 -0.28
C LEU A 205 20.90 -6.53 1.17
N ALA A 206 19.99 -5.65 1.53
CA ALA A 206 19.75 -5.23 2.91
C ALA A 206 18.25 -5.32 3.19
N VAL A 207 17.89 -5.59 4.44
CA VAL A 207 16.50 -5.62 4.91
C VAL A 207 16.37 -4.68 6.11
N GLY A 208 15.22 -4.01 6.23
CA GLY A 208 14.89 -3.20 7.38
C GLY A 208 13.38 -3.02 7.49
N ASP A 209 12.93 -2.73 8.71
CA ASP A 209 11.55 -2.33 9.00
C ASP A 209 11.52 -1.64 10.38
N TYR A 210 10.32 -1.51 10.92
CA TYR A 210 9.92 -1.19 12.25
C TYR A 210 8.77 -2.13 12.68
N SER A 211 8.77 -2.57 13.94
CA SER A 211 7.67 -3.31 14.56
C SER A 211 7.52 -4.76 14.06
N TYR A 212 6.59 -5.06 13.14
CA TYR A 212 6.34 -6.45 12.75
C TYR A 212 7.42 -6.99 11.84
N GLY A 213 7.93 -6.21 10.88
CA GLY A 213 9.05 -6.69 10.08
C GLY A 213 10.37 -6.65 10.82
N ASP A 214 10.50 -6.00 11.99
CA ASP A 214 11.65 -6.29 12.89
C ASP A 214 11.63 -7.76 13.33
N PHE A 215 10.46 -8.41 13.37
CA PHE A 215 10.34 -9.84 13.61
C PHE A 215 10.69 -10.66 12.35
N MET A 216 10.68 -10.06 11.15
CA MET A 216 10.98 -10.68 9.87
C MET A 216 12.41 -10.43 9.35
N THR A 217 13.14 -9.46 9.91
CA THR A 217 14.53 -9.09 9.58
C THR A 217 15.55 -9.88 10.37
#